data_AF-A0A1W6CJM5-F1
#
_entry.id   AF-A0A1W6CJM5-F1
#
_cell.length_a   1.000
_cell.length_b   1.000
_cell.length_c   1.000
_cell.angle_alpha   90.00
_cell.angle_beta   90.00
_cell.angle_gamma   90.00
#
_symmetry.space_group_name_H-M   'P 1'
#
loop_
_entity.id
_entity.type
_entity.pdbx_description
1 polymer ?
#
loop_
_entity_poly.entity_id
_entity_poly.type
_entity_poly.pdbx_seq_one_letter_code
_entity_poly.pdbx_strand_id
1 'polypeptide(L)'
;MGMAQSIPIPAPETDMIDRQTVADVVSRSNGSGDTPIMACKAASGAVKELAYCHRDHCFFVKVGGRERMRSDTLEVILPFFSSASPE
;
A
#
# COMPACT_ATOMS: atom_id res chain seq x y z
N MET A 1 -25.14 -21.49 -34.41
CA MET A 1 -25.39 -21.17 -32.99
C MET A 1 -24.05 -20.95 -32.34
N GLY A 2 -23.70 -19.69 -32.05
CA GLY A 2 -22.40 -19.30 -31.53
C GLY A 2 -22.27 -19.59 -30.04
N MET A 3 -21.19 -20.24 -29.63
CA MET A 3 -20.84 -20.40 -28.22
C MET A 3 -20.03 -19.18 -27.79
N ALA A 4 -20.59 -18.38 -26.88
CA ALA A 4 -19.93 -17.24 -26.30
C ALA A 4 -18.71 -17.72 -25.50
N GLN A 5 -17.51 -17.36 -25.95
CA GLN A 5 -16.29 -17.58 -25.19
C GLN A 5 -16.27 -16.60 -24.03
N SER A 6 -16.47 -17.11 -22.81
CA SER A 6 -16.26 -16.34 -21.59
C SER A 6 -14.77 -16.04 -21.48
N ILE A 7 -14.41 -14.79 -21.79
CA ILE A 7 -13.06 -14.27 -21.52
C ILE A 7 -12.86 -14.34 -20.01
N PRO A 8 -11.85 -15.05 -19.48
CA PRO A 8 -11.52 -14.93 -18.08
C PRO A 8 -11.13 -13.48 -17.82
N ILE A 9 -11.96 -12.76 -17.07
CA ILE A 9 -11.63 -11.43 -16.57
C ILE A 9 -10.40 -11.65 -15.68
N PRO A 10 -9.23 -11.07 -15.97
CA PRO A 10 -8.12 -11.15 -15.04
C PRO A 10 -8.62 -10.53 -13.73
N ALA A 11 -8.65 -11.33 -12.67
CA ALA A 11 -8.86 -10.80 -11.33
C ALA A 11 -7.83 -9.66 -11.16
N PRO A 12 -8.22 -8.48 -10.65
CA PRO A 12 -7.23 -7.48 -10.32
C PRO A 12 -6.32 -8.12 -9.29
N GLU A 13 -5.11 -8.49 -9.72
CA GLU A 13 -4.05 -8.97 -8.86
C GLU A 13 -3.83 -7.88 -7.82
N THR A 14 -4.47 -8.06 -6.67
CA THR A 14 -4.27 -7.26 -5.47
C THR A 14 -3.02 -7.81 -4.78
N ASP A 15 -1.99 -8.13 -5.56
CA ASP A 15 -0.85 -8.88 -5.12
C ASP A 15 0.42 -8.07 -5.34
N MET A 16 1.05 -7.79 -4.20
CA MET A 16 2.36 -7.17 -4.05
C MET A 16 2.44 -5.70 -4.44
N ILE A 17 2.36 -4.86 -3.41
CA ILE A 17 2.93 -3.52 -3.43
C ILE A 17 4.39 -3.66 -3.86
N ASP A 18 4.64 -3.30 -5.11
CA ASP A 18 5.92 -3.51 -5.74
C ASP A 18 6.95 -2.53 -5.15
N ARG A 19 8.09 -3.09 -4.70
CA ARG A 19 9.18 -2.31 -4.08
C ARG A 19 9.71 -1.26 -5.03
N GLN A 20 9.74 -1.53 -6.34
CA GLN A 20 10.19 -0.59 -7.36
C GLN A 20 9.27 0.63 -7.40
N THR A 21 7.96 0.41 -7.33
CA THR A 21 6.93 1.46 -7.31
C THR A 21 7.07 2.34 -6.07
N VAL A 22 7.30 1.74 -4.90
CA VAL A 22 7.55 2.51 -3.67
C VAL A 22 8.82 3.35 -3.78
N ALA A 23 9.92 2.75 -4.25
CA ALA A 23 11.19 3.46 -4.42
C ALA A 23 11.10 4.59 -5.45
N ASP A 24 10.35 4.40 -6.53
CA ASP A 24 10.12 5.42 -7.55
C ASP A 24 9.30 6.60 -7.01
N VAL A 25 8.22 6.34 -6.27
CA VAL A 25 7.41 7.38 -5.61
C VAL A 25 8.24 8.18 -4.61
N VAL A 26 9.05 7.49 -3.79
CA VAL A 26 9.96 8.14 -2.84
C VAL A 26 11.02 8.96 -3.59
N SER A 27 11.61 8.44 -4.66
CA SER A 27 12.67 9.13 -5.42
C SER A 27 12.17 10.36 -6.19
N ARG A 28 10.91 10.33 -6.64
CA ARG A 28 10.27 11.47 -7.34
C ARG A 28 9.78 12.56 -6.40
N SER A 29 9.60 12.25 -5.13
CA SER A 29 9.13 13.23 -4.16
C SER A 29 10.31 14.10 -3.68
N ASN A 30 10.19 15.41 -3.89
CA ASN A 30 11.24 16.40 -3.64
C ASN A 30 11.30 16.80 -2.14
N GLY A 31 11.41 15.79 -1.28
CA GLY A 31 10.87 15.73 0.08
C GLY A 31 11.30 16.82 1.07
N SER A 32 10.32 17.57 1.55
CA SER A 32 10.34 18.27 2.85
C SER A 32 9.24 17.77 3.81
N GLY A 33 8.45 16.77 3.42
CA GLY A 33 7.31 16.26 4.19
C GLY A 33 7.00 14.78 3.98
N ASP A 34 5.78 14.40 4.34
CA ASP A 34 5.27 13.04 4.18
C ASP A 34 4.81 12.80 2.73
N THR A 35 5.35 11.75 2.10
CA THR A 35 4.97 11.34 0.75
C THR A 35 3.97 10.19 0.83
N PRO A 36 2.69 10.40 0.45
CA PRO A 36 1.74 9.30 0.37
C PRO A 36 2.15 8.35 -0.77
N ILE A 37 2.15 7.05 -0.48
CA ILE A 37 2.53 6.00 -1.42
C ILE A 37 1.29 5.27 -1.91
N MET A 38 0.42 4.83 -0.99
CA MET A 38 -0.81 4.13 -1.35
C MET A 38 -1.87 4.22 -0.25
N ALA A 39 -3.11 3.91 -0.59
CA ALA A 39 -4.18 3.70 0.38
C ALA A 39 -5.07 2.54 -0.05
N CYS A 40 -5.48 1.69 0.91
CA CYS A 40 -6.45 0.63 0.68
C CYS A 40 -7.49 0.59 1.78
N LYS A 41 -8.67 0.03 1.49
CA LYS A 41 -9.73 -0.13 2.47
C LYS A 41 -9.59 -1.48 3.17
N ALA A 42 -9.51 -1.47 4.49
CA ALA A 42 -9.53 -2.66 5.32
C ALA A 42 -10.93 -3.30 5.36
N ALA A 43 -10.99 -4.54 5.83
CA ALA A 43 -12.25 -5.29 5.98
C ALA A 43 -13.25 -4.62 6.94
N SER A 44 -12.79 -3.98 8.03
CA SER A 44 -13.64 -3.13 8.89
C SER A 44 -14.25 -1.91 8.21
N GLY A 45 -13.79 -1.57 7.01
CA GLY A 45 -14.12 -0.32 6.34
C GLY A 45 -13.20 0.85 6.68
N ALA A 46 -12.23 0.68 7.60
CA ALA A 46 -11.19 1.68 7.86
C ALA A 46 -10.24 1.82 6.65
N VAL A 47 -9.73 3.03 6.39
CA VAL A 47 -8.73 3.26 5.34
C VAL A 47 -7.34 3.07 5.93
N LYS A 48 -6.53 2.19 5.33
CA LYS A 48 -5.10 2.01 5.59
C LYS A 48 -4.30 2.81 4.57
N GLU A 49 -3.41 3.68 5.00
CA GLU A 49 -2.59 4.54 4.15
C GLU A 49 -1.12 4.27 4.44
N LEU A 50 -0.32 4.01 3.39
CA LEU A 50 1.14 3.94 3.44
C LEU A 50 1.72 5.28 3.00
N ALA A 51 2.65 5.80 3.77
CA ALA A 51 3.42 6.98 3.40
C ALA A 51 4.87 6.85 3.86
N TYR A 52 5.74 7.67 3.26
CA TYR A 52 7.16 7.76 3.60
C TYR A 52 7.48 9.15 4.11
N CYS A 53 8.06 9.21 5.30
CA CYS A 53 8.54 10.45 5.88
C CYS A 53 9.99 10.69 5.42
N HIS A 54 10.20 11.70 4.59
CA HIS A 54 11.54 12.02 4.09
C HIS A 54 12.48 12.54 5.17
N ARG A 55 11.94 13.20 6.19
CA ARG A 55 12.73 13.76 7.30
C ARG A 55 13.32 12.66 8.18
N ASP A 56 12.49 11.68 8.52
CA ASP A 56 12.84 10.58 9.42
C ASP A 56 13.33 9.33 8.64
N HIS A 57 13.34 9.39 7.31
CA HIS A 57 13.68 8.29 6.40
C HIS A 57 12.94 6.97 6.67
N CYS A 58 11.70 7.06 7.14
CA CYS A 58 10.90 5.90 7.56
C CYS A 58 9.56 5.83 6.83
N PHE A 59 9.09 4.61 6.62
CA PHE A 59 7.72 4.32 6.20
C PHE A 59 6.79 4.31 7.42
N PHE A 60 5.55 4.73 7.24
CA PHE A 60 4.53 4.65 8.27
C PHE A 60 3.17 4.31 7.69
N VAL A 61 2.33 3.71 8.53
CA VAL A 61 0.96 3.32 8.21
C VAL A 61 -0.02 4.07 9.07
N LYS A 62 -1.00 4.69 8.43
CA LYS A 62 -2.17 5.26 9.10
C LYS A 62 -3.38 4.34 8.89
N VAL A 63 -4.18 4.14 9.92
CA VAL A 63 -5.47 3.43 9.83
C VAL A 63 -6.54 4.35 10.40
N GLY A 64 -7.50 4.77 9.55
CA GLY A 64 -8.53 5.73 9.94
C GLY A 64 -7.93 7.07 10.41
N GLY A 65 -6.86 7.52 9.77
CA GLY A 65 -6.17 8.77 10.10
C GLY A 65 -5.22 8.72 11.31
N ARG A 66 -5.08 7.57 11.98
CA ARG A 66 -4.15 7.39 13.11
C ARG A 66 -2.96 6.54 12.72
N GLU A 67 -1.74 7.01 13.00
CA GLU A 67 -0.52 6.20 12.82
C GLU A 67 -0.61 4.94 13.70
N ARG A 68 -0.41 3.78 13.09
CA ARG A 68 -0.40 2.48 13.77
C ARG A 68 0.98 1.84 13.77
N MET A 69 1.77 2.10 12.75
CA MET A 69 3.07 1.47 12.55
C MET A 69 4.01 2.44 11.85
N ARG A 70 5.29 2.35 12.21
CA ARG A 70 6.39 3.07 11.58
C ARG A 70 7.61 2.15 11.55
N SER A 71 8.32 2.14 10.44
CA SER A 71 9.51 1.31 10.22
C SER A 71 10.37 1.93 9.13
N ASP A 72 11.69 1.89 9.30
CA ASP A 72 12.65 2.20 8.23
C ASP A 72 12.67 1.13 7.13
N THR A 73 12.21 -0.09 7.45
CA THR A 73 12.19 -1.22 6.52
C THR A 73 10.78 -1.49 6.02
N LEU A 74 10.60 -1.43 4.69
CA LEU A 74 9.33 -1.69 4.03
C LEU A 74 8.82 -3.13 4.25
N GLU A 75 9.70 -4.11 4.41
CA GLU A 75 9.34 -5.52 4.67
C GLU A 75 8.52 -5.73 5.95
N VAL A 76 8.68 -4.86 6.94
CA VAL A 76 7.89 -4.89 8.18
C VAL A 76 6.49 -4.33 7.93
N ILE A 77 6.37 -3.41 6.97
CA ILE A 77 5.13 -2.69 6.67
C ILE A 77 4.25 -3.47 5.67
N LEU A 78 4.85 -4.10 4.65
CA LEU A 78 4.12 -4.81 3.59
C LEU A 78 3.12 -5.86 4.11
N PRO A 79 3.46 -6.70 5.11
CA PRO A 79 2.52 -7.66 5.68
C PRO A 79 1.25 -7.02 6.25
N PHE A 80 1.33 -5.76 6.71
CA PHE A 80 0.19 -5.01 7.26
C PHE A 80 -0.89 -4.69 6.20
N PHE A 81 -0.50 -4.72 4.92
CA PHE A 81 -1.36 -4.49 3.76
C PHE A 81 -1.65 -5.77 2.97
N SER A 82 -0.77 -6.76 3.04
CA SER A 82 -0.84 -7.99 2.23
C SER A 82 -1.73 -9.08 2.84
N SER A 83 -1.96 -9.05 4.15
CA SER A 83 -2.82 -10.05 4.79
C SER A 83 -4.20 -9.48 5.08
N ALA A 84 -5.20 -10.34 4.90
CA ALA A 84 -6.45 -10.34 5.64
C ALA A 84 -6.18 -10.57 7.15
N SER A 85 -5.24 -9.81 7.71
CA SER A 85 -4.84 -9.87 9.10
C SER A 85 -6.04 -9.42 9.94
N PRO A 86 -6.44 -10.17 10.97
CA PRO A 86 -7.41 -9.68 11.94
C PRO A 86 -6.85 -8.39 12.55
N GLU A 87 -7.74 -7.41 12.65
CA GLU A 87 -7.45 -6.01 13.01
C GLU A 87 -7.11 -5.79 14.47
#